data_AF-A0A9C9K0R9-F1
#
_entry.id   AF-A0A9C9K0R9-F1
#
_cell.length_a   1.000
_cell.length_b   1.000
_cell.length_c   1.000
_cell.angle_alpha   90.00
_cell.angle_beta   90.00
_cell.angle_gamma   90.00
#
_symmetry.space_group_name_H-M   'P 1'
#
loop_
_entity.id
_entity.type
_entity.pdbx_description
1 polymer ?
#
loop_
_entity_poly.entity_id
_entity_poly.type
_entity_poly.pdbx_seq_one_letter_code
_entity_poly.pdbx_strand_id
1 'polypeptide(L)'
;MTDNYTQISLSFQEGKIVTINFNGGNISSDAGLLLIREYDKKINFTPKVAQLLIDKRTSYLVDYKLIDLIRQRLYGIIAGYENANDARYLRLDHYTTRAKRHGRGGIDYLIGLPWNRCA
;
A
#
# COMPACT_ATOMS: atom_id res chain seq x y z
N MET A 1 -13.87 -1.66 35.50
CA MET A 1 -12.72 -2.56 35.33
C MET A 1 -13.02 -3.48 34.16
N THR A 2 -12.62 -3.10 32.95
CA THR A 2 -12.62 -3.99 31.78
C THR A 2 -11.36 -3.66 30.99
N ASP A 3 -10.23 -4.20 31.43
CA ASP A 3 -8.97 -4.11 30.73
C ASP A 3 -8.84 -5.36 29.86
N ASN A 4 -9.16 -5.24 28.57
CA ASN A 4 -8.60 -6.12 27.55
C ASN A 4 -8.75 -5.52 26.15
N TYR A 5 -7.83 -4.64 25.77
CA TYR A 5 -7.70 -4.20 24.39
C TYR A 5 -6.70 -5.12 23.71
N THR A 6 -7.19 -6.10 22.95
CA THR A 6 -6.35 -6.99 22.15
C THR A 6 -5.61 -6.17 21.08
N GLN A 7 -4.33 -5.91 21.33
CA GLN A 7 -3.46 -5.24 20.37
C GLN A 7 -3.13 -6.19 19.22
N ILE A 8 -3.53 -5.82 18.01
CA ILE A 8 -3.14 -6.53 16.78
C ILE A 8 -1.86 -5.88 16.26
N SER A 9 -0.80 -6.68 16.16
CA SER A 9 0.46 -6.25 15.54
C SER A 9 0.41 -6.48 14.04
N LEU A 10 0.75 -5.45 13.28
CA LEU A 10 0.86 -5.51 11.82
C LEU A 10 2.35 -5.56 11.45
N SER A 11 2.78 -6.62 10.76
CA SER A 11 4.18 -6.91 10.41
C SER A 11 4.54 -6.50 8.98
N PHE A 12 3.67 -5.76 8.28
CA PHE A 12 3.87 -5.37 6.89
C PHE A 12 5.04 -4.39 6.74
N GLN A 13 5.50 -3.80 7.85
CA GLN A 13 6.61 -2.87 7.92
C GLN A 13 7.80 -3.45 8.70
N GLU A 14 8.85 -3.83 7.97
CA GLU A 14 10.13 -4.19 8.60
C GLU A 14 10.74 -2.99 9.34
N GLY A 15 10.88 -3.15 10.66
CA GLY A 15 11.49 -2.16 11.55
C GLY A 15 10.53 -1.13 12.16
N LYS A 16 9.21 -1.23 11.95
CA LYS A 16 8.22 -0.52 12.77
C LYS A 16 7.09 -1.44 13.19
N ILE A 17 6.82 -1.47 14.49
CA ILE A 17 5.64 -2.13 15.05
C ILE A 17 4.48 -1.13 14.91
N VAL A 18 3.49 -1.48 14.10
CA VAL A 18 2.24 -0.71 14.03
C VAL A 18 1.23 -1.39 14.95
N THR A 19 0.82 -0.66 15.98
CA THR A 19 -0.14 -1.11 16.98
C THR A 19 -1.43 -0.32 16.84
N ILE A 20 -2.57 -1.01 16.74
CA ILE A 20 -3.88 -0.38 16.75
C ILE A 20 -4.28 -0.14 18.22
N ASN A 21 -4.59 1.10 18.57
CA ASN A 21 -5.10 1.48 19.88
C ASN A 21 -6.38 2.34 19.74
N PHE A 22 -7.18 2.40 20.80
CA PHE A 22 -8.44 3.16 20.83
C PHE A 22 -8.28 4.52 21.53
N ASN A 23 -7.04 5.01 21.68
CA ASN A 23 -6.76 6.25 22.43
C ASN A 23 -6.91 7.53 21.59
N GLY A 24 -7.29 7.41 20.32
CA GLY A 24 -7.58 8.55 19.43
C GLY A 24 -6.35 9.38 19.06
N GLY A 25 -5.17 8.77 18.88
CA GLY A 25 -3.94 9.43 18.41
C GLY A 25 -4.03 9.99 16.98
N ASN A 26 -3.00 9.81 16.14
CA ASN A 26 -3.15 10.16 14.72
C ASN A 26 -4.15 9.21 14.05
N ILE A 27 -5.24 9.77 13.52
CA ILE A 27 -6.32 9.04 12.84
C ILE A 27 -6.19 9.30 11.34
N SER A 28 -6.25 8.25 10.53
CA SER A 28 -6.44 8.35 9.08
C SER A 28 -7.67 7.53 8.68
N SER A 29 -8.48 8.11 7.80
CA SER A 29 -9.63 7.44 7.18
C SER A 29 -9.20 6.23 6.35
N ASP A 30 -7.99 6.26 5.79
CA ASP A 30 -7.44 5.23 4.90
C ASP A 30 -6.54 4.21 5.63
N ALA A 31 -6.37 4.35 6.95
CA ALA A 31 -5.58 3.43 7.76
C ALA A 31 -6.05 1.97 7.66
N GLY A 32 -7.32 1.73 7.30
CA GLY A 32 -7.87 0.41 7.02
C GLY A 32 -7.13 -0.35 5.89
N LEU A 33 -6.51 0.37 4.95
CA LEU A 33 -5.71 -0.25 3.88
C LEU A 33 -4.47 -1.00 4.41
N LEU A 34 -4.01 -0.70 5.62
CA LEU A 34 -2.93 -1.44 6.26
C LEU A 34 -3.34 -2.89 6.55
N LEU A 35 -4.59 -3.11 6.96
CA LEU A 35 -5.15 -4.46 7.18
C LEU A 35 -5.30 -5.22 5.86
N ILE A 36 -5.72 -4.52 4.81
CA ILE A 36 -5.82 -5.10 3.47
C ILE A 36 -4.45 -5.55 2.95
N ARG A 37 -3.40 -4.75 3.19
CA ARG A 37 -2.02 -5.12 2.85
C ARG A 37 -1.53 -6.33 3.62
N GLU A 38 -1.82 -6.43 4.92
CA GLU A 38 -1.52 -7.63 5.70
C GLU A 38 -2.20 -8.86 5.12
N TYR A 39 -3.49 -8.73 4.83
CA TYR A 39 -4.27 -9.83 4.29
C TYR A 39 -3.72 -10.28 2.94
N ASP A 40 -3.49 -9.35 2.01
CA ASP A 40 -2.88 -9.61 0.70
C ASP A 40 -1.52 -10.33 0.81
N LYS A 41 -0.67 -9.91 1.76
CA LYS A 41 0.60 -10.59 2.05
C LYS A 41 0.39 -12.02 2.57
N LYS A 42 -0.54 -12.23 3.51
CA LYS A 42 -0.81 -13.55 4.10
C LYS A 42 -1.34 -14.56 3.07
N ILE A 43 -2.23 -14.12 2.17
CA ILE A 43 -2.81 -15.01 1.14
C ILE A 43 -2.00 -15.04 -0.16
N ASN A 44 -0.97 -14.20 -0.25
CA ASN A 44 -0.10 -14.04 -1.42
C ASN A 44 -0.91 -13.73 -2.70
N PHE A 45 -1.89 -12.82 -2.62
CA PHE A 45 -2.83 -12.60 -3.71
C PHE A 45 -2.25 -11.77 -4.85
N THR A 46 -1.77 -10.55 -4.60
CA THR A 46 -1.23 -9.69 -5.64
C THR A 46 -0.01 -10.28 -6.37
N PRO A 47 0.90 -11.05 -5.73
CA PRO A 47 1.95 -11.76 -6.46
C PRO A 47 1.42 -12.83 -7.42
N LYS A 48 0.38 -13.57 -7.05
CA LYS A 48 -0.27 -14.56 -7.93
C LYS A 48 -0.93 -13.88 -9.12
N VAL A 49 -1.65 -12.78 -8.89
CA VAL A 49 -2.26 -11.99 -9.98
C VAL A 49 -1.19 -11.44 -10.94
N ALA A 50 -0.08 -10.92 -10.40
CA ALA A 50 1.01 -10.38 -11.22
C ALA A 50 1.64 -11.43 -12.15
N GLN A 51 1.71 -12.70 -11.74
CA GLN A 51 2.24 -13.79 -12.56
C GLN A 51 1.34 -14.14 -13.76
N LEU A 52 0.04 -13.82 -13.69
CA LEU A 52 -0.91 -14.08 -14.77
C LEU A 52 -0.93 -12.98 -15.83
N LEU A 53 -0.23 -11.86 -15.59
CA LEU A 53 -0.24 -10.70 -16.45
C LEU A 53 1.10 -10.55 -17.17
N ILE A 54 1.05 -10.24 -18.47
CA ILE A 54 2.24 -9.95 -19.27
C ILE A 54 2.53 -8.45 -19.18
N ASP A 55 3.64 -8.09 -18.54
CA ASP A 55 4.12 -6.71 -18.53
C ASP A 55 4.76 -6.38 -19.89
N LYS A 56 4.04 -5.64 -20.73
CA LYS A 56 4.54 -5.20 -22.05
C LYS A 56 5.40 -3.94 -21.97
N ARG A 57 5.54 -3.34 -20.79
CA ARG A 57 6.30 -2.11 -20.60
C ARG A 57 7.80 -2.38 -20.69
N THR A 58 8.53 -1.38 -21.15
CA THR A 58 9.98 -1.48 -21.27
C THR A 58 10.63 -1.26 -19.90
N SER A 59 11.30 -2.28 -19.37
CA SER A 59 11.74 -2.32 -17.97
C SER A 59 12.69 -1.19 -17.56
N TYR A 60 13.46 -0.60 -18.48
CA TYR A 60 14.36 0.52 -18.20
C TYR A 60 13.68 1.90 -18.30
N LEU A 61 12.44 1.97 -18.79
CA LEU A 61 11.64 3.19 -18.87
C LEU A 61 10.68 3.37 -17.69
N VAL A 62 10.52 2.34 -16.86
CA VAL A 62 9.55 2.32 -15.75
C VAL A 62 10.26 2.23 -14.40
N ASP A 63 9.73 2.95 -13.41
CA ASP A 63 10.24 2.92 -12.03
C ASP A 63 9.56 1.84 -11.17
N TYR A 64 8.35 1.42 -11.56
CA TYR A 64 7.48 0.58 -10.75
C TYR A 64 7.25 -0.78 -11.38
N LYS A 65 7.37 -1.82 -10.55
CA LYS A 65 7.07 -3.19 -10.97
C LYS A 65 5.57 -3.31 -11.21
N LEU A 66 5.18 -4.26 -12.06
CA LEU A 66 3.77 -4.52 -12.35
C LEU A 66 2.94 -4.77 -11.08
N ILE A 67 3.53 -5.49 -10.11
CA ILE A 67 2.88 -5.77 -8.82
C ILE A 67 2.55 -4.50 -8.03
N ASP A 68 3.37 -3.45 -8.12
CA ASP A 68 3.15 -2.19 -7.42
C ASP A 68 1.94 -1.46 -8.03
N LEU A 69 1.81 -1.50 -9.36
CA LEU A 69 0.64 -0.97 -10.07
C LEU A 69 -0.64 -1.74 -9.76
N ILE A 70 -0.56 -3.08 -9.70
CA ILE A 70 -1.69 -3.94 -9.34
C ILE A 70 -2.17 -3.61 -7.92
N ARG A 71 -1.24 -3.47 -6.97
CA ARG A 71 -1.56 -3.10 -5.57
C ARG A 71 -2.20 -1.73 -5.50
N GLN A 72 -1.64 -0.72 -6.16
CA GLN A 72 -2.24 0.61 -6.23
C GLN A 72 -3.68 0.55 -6.77
N ARG A 73 -3.90 -0.21 -7.85
CA ARG A 73 -5.22 -0.32 -8.45
C ARG A 73 -6.21 -1.02 -7.52
N LEU A 74 -5.80 -2.15 -6.96
CA LEU A 74 -6.62 -2.96 -6.07
C LEU A 74 -6.99 -2.19 -4.80
N TYR A 75 -6.02 -1.59 -4.13
CA TYR A 75 -6.25 -0.87 -2.88
C TYR A 75 -7.02 0.42 -3.10
N GLY A 76 -6.79 1.12 -4.23
CA GLY A 76 -7.61 2.26 -4.63
C GLY A 76 -9.09 1.89 -4.79
N ILE A 77 -9.40 0.79 -5.49
CA ILE A 77 -10.78 0.31 -5.62
C ILE A 77 -11.38 -0.03 -4.25
N ILE A 78 -10.63 -0.70 -3.37
CA ILE A 78 -11.10 -1.06 -2.02
C ILE A 78 -11.39 0.17 -1.17
N ALA A 79 -10.62 1.25 -1.33
CA ALA A 79 -10.83 2.51 -0.63
C ALA A 79 -11.87 3.44 -1.30
N GLY A 80 -12.48 3.04 -2.42
CA GLY A 80 -13.47 3.86 -3.13
C GLY A 80 -12.86 4.94 -4.04
N TYR A 81 -11.62 4.74 -4.48
CA TYR A 81 -10.89 5.58 -5.43
C TYR A 81 -10.72 4.89 -6.79
N GLU A 82 -11.84 4.56 -7.44
CA GLU A 82 -11.88 3.77 -8.68
C GLU A 82 -11.37 4.50 -9.92
N ASN A 83 -11.43 5.83 -9.93
CA ASN A 83 -10.96 6.68 -11.02
C ASN A 83 -9.42 6.86 -11.02
N ALA A 84 -8.77 6.50 -9.91
CA ALA A 84 -7.34 6.63 -9.64
C ALA A 84 -6.74 8.05 -9.84
N ASN A 85 -7.55 9.10 -9.94
CA ASN A 85 -7.07 10.49 -10.00
C ASN A 85 -6.60 11.00 -8.62
N ASP A 86 -7.13 10.42 -7.54
CA ASP A 86 -6.82 10.75 -6.15
C ASP A 86 -5.48 10.21 -5.67
N ALA A 87 -4.82 9.36 -6.47
CA ALA A 87 -3.50 8.80 -6.18
C ALA A 87 -2.47 9.88 -5.79
N ARG A 88 -2.54 11.08 -6.38
CA ARG A 88 -1.63 12.18 -6.05
C ARG A 88 -1.85 12.70 -4.61
N TYR A 89 -3.09 12.78 -4.17
CA TYR A 89 -3.45 13.28 -2.84
C TYR A 89 -3.21 12.21 -1.76
N LEU A 90 -3.51 10.95 -2.08
CA LEU A 90 -3.34 9.83 -1.15
C LEU A 90 -1.87 9.56 -0.82
N ARG A 91 -0.95 9.99 -1.67
CA ARG A 91 0.50 9.99 -1.39
C ARG A 91 0.91 10.94 -0.26
N LEU A 92 0.05 11.89 0.12
CA LEU A 92 0.33 12.82 1.23
C LEU A 92 -0.15 12.29 2.58
N ASP A 93 -0.94 11.21 2.58
CA ASP A 93 -1.32 10.57 3.84
C ASP A 93 -0.11 9.82 4.44
N HIS A 94 0.07 10.04 5.74
CA HIS A 94 1.20 9.55 6.52
C HIS A 94 1.19 8.01 6.62
N TYR A 95 0.02 7.39 6.48
CA TYR A 95 -0.20 5.95 6.65
C TYR A 95 -0.11 5.15 5.35
N THR A 96 -0.51 5.75 4.23
CA THR A 96 -0.44 5.14 2.89
C THR A 96 0.98 5.20 2.30
N THR A 97 1.82 6.09 2.81
CA THR A 97 3.16 6.37 2.30
C THR A 97 4.28 5.66 3.05
N ARG A 98 5.08 4.87 2.32
CA ARG A 98 6.39 4.39 2.80
C ARG A 98 7.52 5.26 2.23
N ALA A 99 8.13 6.07 3.08
CA ALA A 99 9.43 6.68 2.79
C ALA A 99 10.57 5.66 3.05
N LYS A 100 10.75 4.66 2.18
CA LYS A 100 12.07 4.03 2.02
C LYS A 100 12.52 4.27 0.59
N ARG A 101 13.57 5.07 0.41
CA ARG A 101 14.35 5.08 -0.83
C ARG A 101 15.04 3.73 -0.93
N HIS A 102 14.51 2.81 -1.73
CA HIS A 102 15.35 1.74 -2.28
C HIS A 102 16.18 2.33 -3.42
N GLY A 103 17.48 2.06 -3.43
CA GLY A 103 18.36 2.43 -4.53
C GLY A 103 17.78 1.94 -5.86
N ARG A 104 17.80 2.80 -6.88
CA ARG A 104 17.09 2.64 -8.16
C ARG A 104 15.61 2.24 -8.01
N GLY A 105 14.85 3.06 -7.28
CA GLY A 105 13.66 3.68 -7.90
C GLY A 105 12.28 3.30 -7.37
N GLY A 106 12.15 2.40 -6.38
CA GLY A 106 10.84 2.01 -5.85
C GLY A 106 10.53 2.63 -4.48
N ILE A 107 9.45 3.39 -4.40
CA ILE A 107 8.79 3.85 -3.16
C ILE A 107 7.56 2.96 -2.96
N ASP A 108 7.56 2.16 -1.89
CA ASP A 108 6.52 1.16 -1.59
C ASP A 108 5.24 1.84 -1.07
N TYR A 109 4.52 2.56 -1.95
CA TYR A 109 3.20 3.09 -1.64
C TYR A 109 2.19 1.95 -1.47
N LEU A 110 1.29 2.09 -0.48
CA LEU A 110 0.02 1.37 -0.51
C LEU A 110 -0.82 1.86 -1.69
N ILE A 111 -0.87 3.18 -1.86
CA ILE A 111 -1.61 3.88 -2.87
C ILE A 111 -0.92 5.23 -3.10
N GLY A 112 -0.82 5.67 -4.37
CA GLY A 112 -0.27 6.98 -4.72
C GLY A 112 1.06 6.97 -5.49
N LEU A 113 1.35 5.91 -6.24
CA LEU A 113 2.42 5.92 -7.25
C LEU A 113 2.10 6.99 -8.31
N PRO A 114 3.09 7.82 -8.69
CA PRO A 114 2.93 8.88 -9.67
C PRO A 114 2.81 8.32 -11.09
N TRP A 115 1.74 8.72 -11.78
CA TRP A 115 1.37 8.26 -13.12
C TRP A 115 2.45 8.43 -14.21
N ASN A 116 3.25 9.48 -14.12
CA ASN A 116 4.27 9.84 -15.11
C ASN A 116 5.46 8.86 -15.18
N ARG A 117 5.48 7.83 -14.33
CA ARG A 117 6.56 6.82 -14.26
C ARG A 117 6.01 5.39 -14.23
N CYS A 118 4.72 5.22 -14.54
CA CYS A 118 4.00 3.95 -14.52
C CYS A 118 3.82 3.31 -15.92
N ALA A 119 3.91 4.09 -17.01
CA ALA A 119 3.66 3.65 -18.38
C ALA A 119 4.96 3.56 -19.20
#